data_AF-A0A272EPQ4-F1
#
_entry.id   AF-A0A272EPQ4-F1
#
_cell.length_a   1.000
_cell.length_b   1.000
_cell.length_c   1.000
_cell.angle_alpha   90.00
_cell.angle_beta   90.00
_cell.angle_gamma   90.00
#
_symmetry.space_group_name_H-M   'P 1'
#
loop_
_entity.id
_entity.type
_entity.pdbx_description
1 polymer ?
#
loop_
_entity_poly.entity_id
_entity_poly.type
_entity_poly.pdbx_seq_one_letter_code
_entity_poly.pdbx_strand_id
1 'polypeptide(L)'
;MTARKPETDAQQSARRTFIKRTLLAATVLSLPPLLAACGGGSDGDEATTPGGGSSSSSSSASSSAKSTAKFAVLSDIHLYDIDALGSNADLAAYLTLDRKMIKESVPIFAAAMDDIATQDVDFLLITGDLTKDDERVNHELLAAYLKDFGKPVYVIPGNHDVNNPDAKGFGSTTTAVAQVSPAEFRSLYADCGYGTAIHTDPDSLSYIVEPTEGLWLFAIDSCKYADNLSLGHPVTSGAIGSATLAWLTGKLAEARAQGKQVMGMMHHGLIEHFAGQSLLFPEYLVDDRAAVAAALAAAGLGVMFTGHFHANDLVRATYDGKTIHDVETGSTVTAPCPYRLCSLDTVAGTLSIATSVVDDITVTNSASDYVNGADFQAYAQEYLSTGLKTLVSGMLQAAPYSLPSAAVAQVLPLIVPAMVAHYAGDEALTDATTLATLQAMAGSTDANTALIGQMVLSLWNDAAPADNTLSLTL
;
A
#
# COMPACT_ATOMS: atom_id res chain seq x y z
N MET A 1 -26.76 -30.92 -2.96
CA MET A 1 -26.11 -31.69 -1.88
C MET A 1 -24.95 -32.48 -2.47
N THR A 2 -23.74 -31.99 -2.32
CA THR A 2 -22.50 -32.72 -2.60
C THR A 2 -21.63 -32.59 -1.35
N ALA A 3 -21.43 -33.72 -0.66
CA ALA A 3 -20.72 -33.78 0.61
C ALA A 3 -19.22 -33.51 0.41
N ARG A 4 -18.64 -32.59 1.20
CA ARG A 4 -17.18 -32.39 1.29
C ARG A 4 -16.54 -33.60 1.98
N LYS A 5 -15.35 -34.00 1.50
CA LYS A 5 -14.52 -35.02 2.15
C LYS A 5 -14.11 -34.56 3.56
N PRO A 6 -14.00 -35.48 4.54
CA PRO A 6 -13.53 -35.16 5.87
C PRO A 6 -12.03 -34.84 5.89
N GLU A 7 -11.65 -33.87 6.73
CA GLU A 7 -10.26 -33.46 6.97
C GLU A 7 -9.41 -34.62 7.50
N THR A 8 -8.12 -34.59 7.16
CA THR A 8 -7.16 -35.61 7.59
C THR A 8 -6.68 -35.40 9.03
N ASP A 9 -6.29 -36.47 9.71
CA ASP A 9 -5.81 -36.43 11.10
C ASP A 9 -4.59 -35.51 11.32
N ALA A 10 -3.82 -35.23 10.27
CA ALA A 10 -2.71 -34.27 10.29
C ALA A 10 -3.19 -32.81 10.49
N GLN A 11 -4.31 -32.44 9.85
CA GLN A 11 -4.90 -31.10 9.96
C GLN A 11 -5.53 -30.88 11.35
N GLN A 12 -6.13 -31.94 11.94
CA GLN A 12 -6.67 -31.89 13.29
C GLN A 12 -5.57 -31.80 14.37
N SER A 13 -4.40 -32.41 14.14
CA SER A 13 -3.26 -32.40 15.06
C SER A 13 -2.56 -31.03 15.11
N ALA A 14 -2.39 -30.36 13.95
CA ALA A 14 -1.85 -29.01 13.87
C ALA A 14 -2.73 -27.99 14.63
N ARG A 15 -4.06 -28.12 14.50
CA ARG A 15 -5.04 -27.24 15.16
C ARG A 15 -5.05 -27.37 16.68
N ARG A 16 -4.87 -28.59 17.22
CA ARG A 16 -4.78 -28.82 18.68
C ARG A 16 -3.48 -28.30 19.30
N THR A 17 -2.40 -28.27 18.52
CA THR A 17 -1.11 -27.74 18.95
C THR A 17 -1.10 -26.20 18.98
N PHE A 18 -1.81 -25.57 18.04
CA PHE A 18 -2.00 -24.11 17.97
C PHE A 18 -2.77 -23.56 19.19
N ILE A 19 -3.94 -24.12 19.51
CA ILE A 19 -4.79 -23.66 20.63
C ILE A 19 -4.07 -23.76 21.99
N LYS A 20 -3.22 -24.78 22.19
CA LYS A 20 -2.48 -24.95 23.45
C LYS A 20 -1.34 -23.95 23.65
N ARG A 21 -0.77 -23.40 22.58
CA ARG A 21 0.31 -22.40 22.66
C ARG A 21 -0.24 -21.00 22.95
N THR A 22 -1.43 -20.67 22.44
CA THR A 22 -2.09 -19.37 22.65
C THR A 22 -2.51 -19.14 24.11
N LEU A 23 -2.87 -20.20 24.85
CA LEU A 23 -3.32 -20.05 26.24
C LEU A 23 -2.17 -19.77 27.24
N LEU A 24 -0.92 -20.08 26.89
CA LEU A 24 0.23 -19.96 27.81
C LEU A 24 0.92 -18.60 27.73
N ALA A 25 0.71 -17.84 26.65
CA ALA A 25 1.30 -16.50 26.47
C ALA A 25 0.56 -15.40 27.24
N ALA A 26 -0.66 -15.67 27.73
CA ALA A 26 -1.53 -14.68 28.35
C ALA A 26 -1.36 -14.52 29.88
N THR A 27 -0.31 -15.06 30.51
CA THR A 27 -0.22 -15.07 32.00
C THR A 27 1.12 -14.65 32.63
N VAL A 28 1.97 -13.89 31.95
CA VAL A 28 3.16 -13.32 32.63
C VAL A 28 3.41 -11.88 32.20
N LEU A 29 2.91 -10.91 32.96
CA LEU A 29 3.53 -9.59 33.12
C LEU A 29 2.89 -8.83 34.29
N SER A 30 3.46 -8.98 35.49
CA SER A 30 3.36 -7.95 36.53
C SER A 30 4.57 -8.03 37.46
N LEU A 31 5.53 -7.12 37.26
CA LEU A 31 6.45 -6.66 38.30
C LEU A 31 6.99 -5.27 37.94
N PRO A 32 7.05 -4.32 38.90
CA PRO A 32 7.44 -2.92 38.65
C PRO A 32 8.95 -2.71 38.84
N PRO A 33 9.57 -1.69 38.21
CA PRO A 33 10.91 -1.27 38.57
C PRO A 33 10.93 -0.19 39.66
N LEU A 34 11.86 -0.41 40.59
CA LEU A 34 12.33 0.44 41.67
C LEU A 34 13.02 1.72 41.14
N LEU A 35 12.80 2.86 41.82
CA LEU A 35 13.64 4.06 41.73
C LEU A 35 14.96 3.90 42.50
N ALA A 36 16.08 4.38 41.93
CA ALA A 36 17.18 5.01 42.69
C ALA A 36 18.18 5.80 41.80
N ALA A 37 18.37 7.08 42.19
CA ALA A 37 19.63 7.85 42.33
C ALA A 37 20.44 8.42 41.13
N CYS A 38 20.33 9.75 40.98
CA CYS A 38 21.31 10.85 41.15
C CYS A 38 22.77 10.82 40.61
N GLY A 39 23.15 11.97 40.02
CA GLY A 39 24.49 12.60 40.01
C GLY A 39 25.08 12.81 38.60
N GLY A 40 25.63 13.94 38.14
CA GLY A 40 25.96 15.26 38.69
C GLY A 40 27.13 15.88 37.90
N GLY A 41 27.06 17.19 37.56
CA GLY A 41 28.17 18.10 37.14
C GLY A 41 28.73 17.94 35.71
N SER A 42 29.31 18.93 35.03
CA SER A 42 29.50 20.39 35.21
C SER A 42 30.21 20.95 33.97
N ASP A 43 29.84 22.16 33.56
CA ASP A 43 30.62 23.30 32.99
C ASP A 43 31.65 23.16 31.84
N GLY A 44 31.65 24.18 30.96
CA GLY A 44 32.90 24.71 30.38
C GLY A 44 32.90 25.25 28.94
N ASP A 45 32.37 26.47 28.74
CA ASP A 45 32.93 27.64 28.03
C ASP A 45 33.63 27.61 26.64
N GLU A 46 33.05 28.46 25.78
CA GLU A 46 33.63 29.62 25.04
C GLU A 46 34.82 29.51 24.04
N ALA A 47 34.50 29.92 22.80
CA ALA A 47 35.03 31.10 22.09
C ALA A 47 36.18 31.02 21.05
N THR A 48 35.84 31.67 19.91
CA THR A 48 36.58 32.58 19.01
C THR A 48 37.47 32.09 17.85
N THR A 49 37.15 32.70 16.68
CA THR A 49 37.76 32.73 15.34
C THR A 49 38.85 33.83 15.24
N PRO A 50 39.36 34.30 14.06
CA PRO A 50 39.43 33.76 12.68
C PRO A 50 40.86 33.86 12.05
N GLY A 51 41.05 33.30 10.86
CA GLY A 51 42.23 33.56 10.02
C GLY A 51 41.93 33.38 8.52
N GLY A 52 41.97 34.46 7.76
CA GLY A 52 41.65 34.50 6.33
C GLY A 52 42.77 34.03 5.40
N GLY A 53 42.37 33.47 4.27
CA GLY A 53 43.24 33.15 3.13
C GLY A 53 42.41 33.17 1.85
N SER A 54 42.61 34.21 1.04
CA SER A 54 42.05 34.32 -0.31
C SER A 54 42.86 33.45 -1.26
N SER A 55 42.19 32.55 -1.99
CA SER A 55 42.74 31.99 -3.22
C SER A 55 41.64 31.81 -4.25
N SER A 56 41.89 32.39 -5.42
CA SER A 56 41.09 32.33 -6.64
C SER A 56 41.00 30.91 -7.18
N SER A 57 39.80 30.43 -7.47
CA SER A 57 39.63 29.34 -8.44
C SER A 57 38.28 29.42 -9.14
N SER A 58 38.39 29.35 -10.47
CA SER A 58 37.40 28.94 -11.47
C SER A 58 35.94 28.83 -11.02
N SER A 59 35.10 29.71 -11.54
CA SER A 59 33.67 29.45 -11.67
C SER A 59 33.45 28.31 -12.68
N SER A 60 33.60 27.06 -12.22
CA SER A 60 32.75 26.00 -12.73
C SER A 60 31.34 26.39 -12.33
N ALA A 61 30.45 26.58 -13.29
CA ALA A 61 29.04 26.63 -12.98
C ALA A 61 28.67 25.25 -12.42
N SER A 62 28.74 25.11 -11.09
CA SER A 62 28.08 24.01 -10.41
C SER A 62 26.60 24.22 -10.70
N SER A 63 26.01 23.36 -11.53
CA SER A 63 24.58 23.13 -11.43
C SER A 63 24.34 22.82 -9.96
N SER A 64 23.71 23.72 -9.22
CA SER A 64 23.31 23.41 -7.86
C SER A 64 22.35 22.23 -7.99
N ALA A 65 22.79 21.05 -7.56
CA ALA A 65 21.94 19.86 -7.53
C ALA A 65 20.61 20.26 -6.88
N LYS A 66 19.50 19.85 -7.50
CA LYS A 66 18.17 20.20 -6.99
C LYS A 66 18.05 19.54 -5.61
N SER A 67 18.10 20.34 -4.54
CA SER A 67 18.08 19.81 -3.16
C SER A 67 16.72 19.21 -2.80
N THR A 68 15.68 19.48 -3.60
CA THR A 68 14.32 19.02 -3.38
C THR A 68 13.84 18.19 -4.56
N ALA A 69 13.38 16.98 -4.27
CA ALA A 69 12.69 16.09 -5.21
C ALA A 69 11.18 16.17 -4.97
N LYS A 70 10.41 16.60 -5.97
CA LYS A 70 8.95 16.64 -5.90
C LYS A 70 8.37 15.49 -6.72
N PHE A 71 7.38 14.77 -6.21
CA PHE A 71 6.85 13.61 -6.93
C PHE A 71 5.40 13.32 -6.57
N ALA A 72 4.71 12.62 -7.45
CA ALA A 72 3.40 12.06 -7.17
C ALA A 72 3.50 10.56 -6.87
N VAL A 73 2.54 10.03 -6.11
CA VAL A 73 2.39 8.60 -5.83
C VAL A 73 0.96 8.17 -6.12
N LEU A 74 0.82 7.15 -6.94
CA LEU A 74 -0.44 6.43 -7.21
C LEU A 74 -0.28 4.98 -6.75
N SER A 75 -1.40 4.34 -6.42
CA SER A 75 -1.43 2.90 -6.16
C SER A 75 -2.73 2.28 -6.66
N ASP A 76 -2.68 0.96 -6.91
CA ASP A 76 -3.85 0.10 -7.11
C ASP A 76 -4.81 0.69 -8.16
N ILE A 77 -4.27 0.98 -9.34
CA ILE A 77 -4.98 1.58 -10.47
C ILE A 77 -6.01 0.61 -11.03
N HIS A 78 -5.68 -0.69 -11.03
CA HIS A 78 -6.53 -1.75 -11.56
C HIS A 78 -7.13 -1.42 -12.92
N LEU A 79 -6.30 -0.90 -13.82
CA LEU A 79 -6.75 -0.42 -15.12
C LEU A 79 -7.44 -1.55 -15.89
N TYR A 80 -8.62 -1.25 -16.43
CA TYR A 80 -9.42 -2.18 -17.23
C TYR A 80 -9.96 -1.48 -18.48
N ASP A 81 -9.41 -1.83 -19.64
CA ASP A 81 -9.86 -1.38 -20.95
C ASP A 81 -11.17 -2.08 -21.31
N ILE A 82 -12.29 -1.49 -20.86
CA ILE A 82 -13.63 -2.01 -21.11
C ILE A 82 -14.02 -2.00 -22.60
N ASP A 83 -13.40 -1.14 -23.41
CA ASP A 83 -13.68 -1.05 -24.85
C ASP A 83 -12.99 -2.22 -25.57
N ALA A 84 -11.79 -2.62 -25.14
CA ALA A 84 -11.07 -3.76 -25.69
C ALA A 84 -11.54 -5.11 -25.12
N LEU A 85 -11.78 -5.18 -23.81
CA LEU A 85 -12.09 -6.42 -23.10
C LEU A 85 -13.60 -6.66 -22.95
N GLY A 86 -14.43 -5.65 -23.12
CA GLY A 86 -15.89 -5.76 -23.06
C GLY A 86 -16.45 -5.79 -21.64
N SER A 87 -17.77 -5.93 -21.56
CA SER A 87 -18.51 -6.07 -20.31
C SER A 87 -19.69 -7.01 -20.52
N ASN A 88 -19.83 -8.00 -19.64
CA ASN A 88 -20.91 -8.98 -19.69
C ASN A 88 -21.40 -9.34 -18.27
N ALA A 89 -22.29 -10.33 -18.17
CA ALA A 89 -22.88 -10.73 -16.89
C ALA A 89 -21.87 -11.30 -15.88
N ASP A 90 -20.77 -11.90 -16.34
CA ASP A 90 -19.74 -12.44 -15.45
C ASP A 90 -18.93 -11.30 -14.83
N LEU A 91 -18.58 -10.25 -15.61
CA LEU A 91 -17.96 -9.04 -15.06
C LEU A 91 -18.91 -8.35 -14.07
N ALA A 92 -20.19 -8.23 -14.43
CA ALA A 92 -21.18 -7.64 -13.53
C ALA A 92 -21.27 -8.42 -12.20
N ALA A 93 -21.31 -9.76 -12.26
CA ALA A 93 -21.33 -10.61 -11.07
C ALA A 93 -20.06 -10.44 -10.22
N TYR A 94 -18.88 -10.35 -10.85
CA TYR A 94 -17.63 -10.05 -10.16
C TYR A 94 -17.73 -8.71 -9.42
N LEU A 95 -18.17 -7.63 -10.09
CA LEU A 95 -18.21 -6.29 -9.52
C LEU A 95 -19.25 -6.14 -8.40
N THR A 96 -20.30 -6.96 -8.35
CA THR A 96 -21.22 -6.94 -7.18
C THR A 96 -20.56 -7.31 -5.87
N LEU A 97 -19.41 -8.02 -5.91
CA LEU A 97 -18.63 -8.44 -4.75
C LEU A 97 -17.38 -7.57 -4.55
N ASP A 98 -17.21 -6.53 -5.37
CA ASP A 98 -16.05 -5.65 -5.35
C ASP A 98 -16.46 -4.24 -4.88
N ARG A 99 -15.46 -3.46 -4.46
CA ARG A 99 -15.56 -2.05 -4.08
C ARG A 99 -14.84 -1.13 -5.07
N LYS A 100 -14.09 -1.71 -6.01
CA LYS A 100 -13.30 -1.00 -7.03
C LYS A 100 -14.19 -0.61 -8.21
N MET A 101 -14.12 0.65 -8.64
CA MET A 101 -14.85 1.17 -9.80
C MET A 101 -14.17 0.77 -11.12
N ILE A 102 -14.08 -0.53 -11.38
CA ILE A 102 -13.32 -1.10 -12.52
C ILE A 102 -13.81 -0.59 -13.88
N LYS A 103 -15.12 -0.41 -14.06
CA LYS A 103 -15.70 0.11 -15.31
C LYS A 103 -15.30 1.57 -15.58
N GLU A 104 -14.98 2.30 -14.52
CA GLU A 104 -14.54 3.69 -14.54
C GLU A 104 -13.01 3.82 -14.38
N SER A 105 -12.26 2.71 -14.30
CA SER A 105 -10.81 2.74 -14.01
C SER A 105 -10.00 3.60 -14.97
N VAL A 106 -10.25 3.48 -16.28
CA VAL A 106 -9.57 4.28 -17.31
C VAL A 106 -9.87 5.79 -17.17
N PRO A 107 -11.12 6.27 -17.12
CA PRO A 107 -11.40 7.69 -16.96
C PRO A 107 -10.95 8.25 -15.60
N ILE A 108 -11.00 7.47 -14.53
CA ILE A 108 -10.45 7.86 -13.22
C ILE A 108 -8.93 8.05 -13.31
N PHE A 109 -8.22 7.09 -13.88
CA PHE A 109 -6.77 7.17 -14.06
C PHE A 109 -6.38 8.35 -14.96
N ALA A 110 -7.11 8.56 -16.06
CA ALA A 110 -6.89 9.70 -16.94
C ALA A 110 -7.07 11.04 -16.22
N ALA A 111 -8.11 11.19 -15.40
CA ALA A 111 -8.33 12.41 -14.62
C ALA A 111 -7.22 12.65 -13.57
N ALA A 112 -6.76 11.59 -12.88
CA ALA A 112 -5.63 11.69 -11.97
C ALA A 112 -4.34 12.12 -12.69
N MET A 113 -4.05 11.53 -13.86
CA MET A 113 -2.88 11.88 -14.67
C MET A 113 -2.95 13.32 -15.19
N ASP A 114 -4.13 13.78 -15.62
CA ASP A 114 -4.36 15.15 -16.07
C ASP A 114 -4.10 16.15 -14.93
N ASP A 115 -4.61 15.89 -13.72
CA ASP A 115 -4.34 16.75 -12.56
C ASP A 115 -2.85 16.75 -12.21
N ILE A 116 -2.23 15.57 -12.05
CA ILE A 116 -0.79 15.43 -11.75
C ILE A 116 0.07 16.14 -12.80
N ALA A 117 -0.31 16.13 -14.07
CA ALA A 117 0.40 16.84 -15.13
C ALA A 117 0.40 18.37 -14.95
N THR A 118 -0.60 18.93 -14.25
CA THR A 118 -0.64 20.35 -13.88
C THR A 118 0.25 20.68 -12.67
N GLN A 119 0.65 19.67 -11.89
CA GLN A 119 1.46 19.84 -10.69
C GLN A 119 2.97 19.93 -11.02
N ASP A 120 3.70 20.65 -10.17
CA ASP A 120 5.17 20.77 -10.23
C ASP A 120 5.84 19.52 -9.62
N VAL A 121 5.65 18.37 -10.26
CA VAL A 121 6.32 17.11 -9.94
C VAL A 121 7.49 16.84 -10.88
N ASP A 122 8.57 16.26 -10.36
CA ASP A 122 9.74 15.81 -11.10
C ASP A 122 9.56 14.40 -11.68
N PHE A 123 8.81 13.53 -10.99
CA PHE A 123 8.53 12.15 -11.40
C PHE A 123 7.26 11.60 -10.73
N LEU A 124 6.83 10.42 -11.19
CA LEU A 124 5.67 9.68 -10.68
C LEU A 124 6.11 8.29 -10.16
N LEU A 125 5.56 7.89 -9.01
CA LEU A 125 5.65 6.54 -8.46
C LEU A 125 4.31 5.81 -8.60
N ILE A 126 4.34 4.52 -8.96
CA ILE A 126 3.16 3.66 -8.93
C ILE A 126 3.49 2.36 -8.18
N THR A 127 2.86 2.15 -7.04
CA THR A 127 3.15 1.07 -6.07
C THR A 127 2.45 -0.25 -6.37
N GLY A 128 2.26 -0.59 -7.64
CA GLY A 128 1.69 -1.87 -8.06
C GLY A 128 0.17 -1.87 -8.23
N ASP A 129 -0.34 -3.05 -8.56
CA ASP A 129 -1.70 -3.33 -9.00
C ASP A 129 -2.12 -2.37 -10.12
N LEU A 130 -1.28 -2.38 -11.14
CA LEU A 130 -1.37 -1.55 -12.32
C LEU A 130 -2.62 -1.88 -13.15
N THR A 131 -2.93 -3.16 -13.26
CA THR A 131 -4.02 -3.71 -14.07
C THR A 131 -5.04 -4.44 -13.21
N LYS A 132 -6.24 -4.70 -13.78
CA LYS A 132 -7.26 -5.46 -13.07
C LYS A 132 -6.75 -6.86 -12.70
N ASP A 133 -6.33 -7.66 -13.69
CA ASP A 133 -5.88 -9.05 -13.47
C ASP A 133 -4.82 -9.50 -14.51
N ASP A 134 -3.80 -8.67 -14.80
CA ASP A 134 -2.67 -8.98 -15.72
C ASP A 134 -3.11 -9.11 -17.18
N GLU A 135 -4.21 -8.48 -17.60
CA GLU A 135 -4.52 -8.50 -19.02
C GLU A 135 -3.45 -7.68 -19.78
N ARG A 136 -2.72 -8.32 -20.68
CA ARG A 136 -1.65 -7.67 -21.47
C ARG A 136 -2.12 -6.39 -22.15
N VAL A 137 -3.38 -6.35 -22.61
CA VAL A 137 -3.96 -5.15 -23.22
C VAL A 137 -4.07 -3.98 -22.24
N ASN A 138 -4.35 -4.25 -20.97
CA ASN A 138 -4.39 -3.23 -19.91
C ASN A 138 -2.98 -2.73 -19.61
N HIS A 139 -1.98 -3.61 -19.60
CA HIS A 139 -0.57 -3.20 -19.48
C HIS A 139 -0.13 -2.31 -20.64
N GLU A 140 -0.48 -2.67 -21.88
CA GLU A 140 -0.14 -1.90 -23.08
C GLU A 140 -0.85 -0.52 -23.09
N LEU A 141 -2.11 -0.47 -22.66
CA LEU A 141 -2.85 0.78 -22.49
C LEU A 141 -2.19 1.67 -21.44
N LEU A 142 -1.88 1.12 -20.26
CA LEU A 142 -1.22 1.87 -19.19
C LEU A 142 0.14 2.40 -19.65
N ALA A 143 0.97 1.56 -20.27
CA ALA A 143 2.29 1.96 -20.76
C ALA A 143 2.20 3.13 -21.77
N ALA A 144 1.14 3.18 -22.59
CA ALA A 144 0.90 4.32 -23.47
C ALA A 144 0.61 5.62 -22.70
N TYR A 145 -0.29 5.58 -21.70
CA TYR A 145 -0.56 6.73 -20.83
C TYR A 145 0.70 7.23 -20.11
N LEU A 146 1.50 6.30 -19.55
CA LEU A 146 2.72 6.66 -18.80
C LEU A 146 3.78 7.27 -19.71
N LYS A 147 3.88 6.82 -20.96
CA LYS A 147 4.76 7.41 -21.96
C LYS A 147 4.36 8.85 -22.30
N ASP A 148 3.07 9.12 -22.41
CA ASP A 148 2.54 10.44 -22.76
C ASP A 148 2.66 11.47 -21.61
N PHE A 149 2.83 11.02 -20.36
CA PHE A 149 3.07 11.88 -19.20
C PHE A 149 4.33 12.76 -19.34
N GLY A 150 5.34 12.30 -20.09
CA GLY A 150 6.50 13.11 -20.46
C GLY A 150 7.51 13.40 -19.34
N LYS A 151 7.30 12.85 -18.14
CA LYS A 151 8.23 12.88 -17.00
C LYS A 151 8.59 11.44 -16.60
N PRO A 152 9.71 11.22 -15.88
CA PRO A 152 10.06 9.89 -15.39
C PRO A 152 8.93 9.26 -14.57
N VAL A 153 8.66 7.98 -14.83
CA VAL A 153 7.72 7.16 -14.07
C VAL A 153 8.48 5.95 -13.53
N TYR A 154 8.16 5.52 -12.32
CA TYR A 154 8.73 4.34 -11.71
C TYR A 154 7.61 3.43 -11.23
N VAL A 155 7.61 2.19 -11.71
CA VAL A 155 6.55 1.21 -11.39
C VAL A 155 7.16 -0.08 -10.84
N ILE A 156 6.39 -0.74 -9.98
CA ILE A 156 6.60 -2.14 -9.55
C ILE A 156 5.31 -2.91 -9.81
N PRO A 157 5.34 -4.25 -9.91
CA PRO A 157 4.13 -5.04 -9.98
C PRO A 157 3.41 -5.06 -8.61
N GLY A 158 2.09 -5.18 -8.63
CA GLY A 158 1.31 -5.70 -7.52
C GLY A 158 0.96 -7.18 -7.71
N ASN A 159 0.14 -7.74 -6.83
CA ASN A 159 -0.21 -9.16 -6.91
C ASN A 159 -1.13 -9.49 -8.09
N HIS A 160 -1.72 -8.49 -8.75
CA HIS A 160 -2.56 -8.65 -9.92
C HIS A 160 -1.83 -8.60 -11.27
N ASP A 161 -0.54 -8.25 -11.32
CA ASP A 161 0.10 -7.76 -12.55
C ASP A 161 1.01 -8.75 -13.29
N VAL A 162 1.31 -9.91 -12.71
CA VAL A 162 2.28 -10.84 -13.30
C VAL A 162 1.85 -12.29 -13.10
N ASN A 163 1.94 -13.06 -14.18
CA ASN A 163 1.53 -14.46 -14.24
C ASN A 163 0.13 -14.71 -13.63
N ASN A 164 -0.82 -13.79 -13.79
CA ASN A 164 -2.14 -13.94 -13.19
C ASN A 164 -3.07 -14.78 -14.09
N PRO A 165 -3.47 -16.00 -13.67
CA PRO A 165 -4.34 -16.87 -14.47
C PRO A 165 -5.78 -16.34 -14.61
N ASP A 166 -6.14 -15.27 -13.89
CA ASP A 166 -7.45 -14.65 -13.94
C ASP A 166 -7.61 -13.58 -15.04
N ALA A 167 -6.57 -13.31 -15.85
CA ALA A 167 -6.61 -12.44 -17.01
C ALA A 167 -7.73 -12.83 -17.99
N LYS A 168 -8.80 -12.03 -18.05
CA LYS A 168 -10.02 -12.35 -18.82
C LYS A 168 -10.56 -11.17 -19.61
N GLY A 169 -11.06 -11.46 -20.79
CA GLY A 169 -11.94 -10.59 -21.57
C GLY A 169 -13.40 -10.98 -21.33
N PHE A 170 -14.26 -9.98 -21.17
CA PHE A 170 -15.69 -10.09 -20.89
C PHE A 170 -16.53 -9.60 -22.08
N GLY A 171 -16.17 -10.02 -23.29
CA GLY A 171 -16.97 -9.79 -24.50
C GLY A 171 -18.28 -10.58 -24.50
N SER A 172 -18.78 -11.00 -25.68
CA SER A 172 -20.02 -11.78 -25.77
C SER A 172 -20.02 -13.07 -24.92
N THR A 173 -18.84 -13.63 -24.68
CA THR A 173 -18.57 -14.70 -23.71
C THR A 173 -17.27 -14.37 -22.98
N THR A 174 -17.14 -14.81 -21.73
CA THR A 174 -15.90 -14.65 -20.97
C THR A 174 -14.83 -15.61 -21.48
N THR A 175 -13.64 -15.09 -21.78
CA THR A 175 -12.51 -15.86 -22.31
C THR A 175 -11.20 -15.44 -21.65
N ALA A 176 -10.30 -16.39 -21.43
CA ALA A 176 -8.93 -16.06 -21.03
C ALA A 176 -8.27 -15.19 -22.12
N VAL A 177 -7.49 -14.19 -21.70
CA VAL A 177 -6.68 -13.35 -22.58
C VAL A 177 -5.20 -13.51 -22.24
N ALA A 178 -4.32 -12.89 -23.04
CA ALA A 178 -2.89 -12.94 -22.76
C ALA A 178 -2.57 -12.20 -21.46
N GLN A 179 -1.72 -12.82 -20.65
CA GLN A 179 -1.08 -12.30 -19.44
C GLN A 179 0.40 -12.00 -19.70
N VAL A 180 1.08 -11.30 -18.80
CA VAL A 180 2.51 -11.00 -18.91
C VAL A 180 3.37 -11.85 -17.97
N SER A 181 4.49 -12.35 -18.48
CA SER A 181 5.55 -12.92 -17.66
C SER A 181 6.40 -11.83 -16.99
N PRO A 182 7.21 -12.15 -15.96
CA PRO A 182 8.09 -11.15 -15.34
C PRO A 182 9.04 -10.47 -16.33
N ALA A 183 9.56 -11.22 -17.31
CA ALA A 183 10.44 -10.67 -18.35
C ALA A 183 9.69 -9.73 -19.30
N GLU A 184 8.42 -10.03 -19.61
CA GLU A 184 7.57 -9.17 -20.42
C GLU A 184 7.17 -7.91 -19.64
N PHE A 185 6.82 -8.02 -18.35
CA PHE A 185 6.56 -6.88 -17.48
C PHE A 185 7.75 -5.91 -17.49
N ARG A 186 8.97 -6.42 -17.23
CA ARG A 186 10.21 -5.63 -17.31
C ARG A 186 10.42 -4.96 -18.66
N SER A 187 10.03 -5.63 -19.75
CA SER A 187 10.19 -5.11 -21.11
C SER A 187 9.15 -4.06 -21.47
N LEU A 188 7.88 -4.26 -21.08
CA LEU A 188 6.78 -3.34 -21.28
C LEU A 188 7.01 -2.03 -20.52
N TYR A 189 7.52 -2.14 -19.28
CA TYR A 189 7.80 -1.00 -18.41
C TYR A 189 9.29 -0.60 -18.43
N ALA A 190 10.02 -0.89 -19.50
CA ALA A 190 11.43 -0.52 -19.63
C ALA A 190 11.66 0.99 -19.44
N ASP A 191 10.79 1.84 -19.99
CA ASP A 191 10.89 3.30 -19.83
C ASP A 191 10.34 3.80 -18.48
N CYS A 192 9.79 2.90 -17.65
CA CYS A 192 9.21 3.19 -16.34
C CYS A 192 10.12 2.71 -15.19
N GLY A 193 11.43 2.94 -15.32
CA GLY A 193 12.45 2.66 -14.31
C GLY A 193 13.38 1.49 -14.63
N TYR A 194 12.85 0.39 -15.19
CA TYR A 194 13.64 -0.82 -15.44
C TYR A 194 14.82 -0.61 -16.41
N GLY A 195 14.65 0.21 -17.44
CA GLY A 195 15.67 0.52 -18.45
C GLY A 195 16.72 1.55 -18.00
N THR A 196 16.43 2.31 -16.94
CA THR A 196 17.33 3.31 -16.34
C THR A 196 17.85 2.90 -14.97
N ALA A 197 17.53 1.69 -14.52
CA ALA A 197 17.96 1.14 -13.25
C ALA A 197 19.49 1.14 -13.13
N ILE A 198 20.00 1.70 -12.04
CA ILE A 198 21.43 1.67 -11.69
C ILE A 198 21.82 0.32 -11.08
N HIS A 199 20.85 -0.36 -10.45
CA HIS A 199 20.99 -1.73 -9.95
C HIS A 199 19.69 -2.50 -10.14
N THR A 200 19.80 -3.80 -10.43
CA THR A 200 18.66 -4.71 -10.53
C THR A 200 18.90 -5.93 -9.65
N ASP A 201 17.87 -6.37 -8.93
CA ASP A 201 17.92 -7.64 -8.21
C ASP A 201 17.87 -8.80 -9.22
N PRO A 202 18.72 -9.84 -9.10
CA PRO A 202 18.65 -10.99 -9.97
C PRO A 202 17.46 -11.93 -9.67
N ASP A 203 16.90 -11.86 -8.46
CA ASP A 203 15.91 -12.83 -7.97
C ASP A 203 14.46 -12.31 -8.02
N SER A 204 14.24 -11.03 -8.37
CA SER A 204 12.91 -10.42 -8.48
C SER A 204 12.84 -9.31 -9.54
N LEU A 205 11.68 -8.65 -9.64
CA LEU A 205 11.51 -7.41 -10.39
C LEU A 205 11.92 -6.15 -9.60
N SER A 206 12.68 -6.30 -8.52
CA SER A 206 13.23 -5.17 -7.76
C SER A 206 14.37 -4.48 -8.51
N TYR A 207 14.45 -3.16 -8.37
CA TYR A 207 15.50 -2.34 -8.96
C TYR A 207 15.74 -1.06 -8.15
N ILE A 208 16.85 -0.37 -8.44
CA ILE A 208 17.20 0.92 -7.84
C ILE A 208 17.44 1.91 -8.97
N VAL A 209 16.91 3.12 -8.83
CA VAL A 209 17.12 4.27 -9.72
C VAL A 209 17.56 5.48 -8.91
N GLU A 210 18.21 6.43 -9.58
CA GLU A 210 18.55 7.74 -9.02
C GLU A 210 17.69 8.82 -9.72
N PRO A 211 16.43 9.04 -9.28
CA PRO A 211 15.50 9.93 -9.98
C PRO A 211 15.96 11.40 -10.01
N THR A 212 16.66 11.83 -8.97
CA THR A 212 17.35 13.11 -8.88
C THR A 212 18.72 12.89 -8.27
N GLU A 213 19.70 13.72 -8.63
CA GLU A 213 21.05 13.62 -8.08
C GLU A 213 21.04 13.57 -6.55
N GLY A 214 21.62 12.54 -5.97
CA GLY A 214 21.72 12.32 -4.53
C GLY A 214 20.58 11.52 -3.90
N LEU A 215 19.51 11.19 -4.62
CA LEU A 215 18.38 10.41 -4.11
C LEU A 215 18.31 9.04 -4.77
N TRP A 216 18.38 7.96 -4.00
CA TRP A 216 18.11 6.60 -4.50
C TRP A 216 16.70 6.15 -4.11
N LEU A 217 15.94 5.69 -5.11
CA LEU A 217 14.66 5.02 -4.91
C LEU A 217 14.87 3.51 -5.03
N PHE A 218 14.50 2.78 -3.99
CA PHE A 218 14.46 1.32 -3.94
C PHE A 218 13.06 0.86 -4.35
N ALA A 219 12.92 0.40 -5.59
CA ALA A 219 11.68 -0.16 -6.13
C ALA A 219 11.66 -1.67 -5.83
N ILE A 220 10.79 -2.10 -4.92
CA ILE A 220 10.82 -3.45 -4.36
C ILE A 220 9.63 -4.27 -4.85
N ASP A 221 9.92 -5.32 -5.60
CA ASP A 221 8.98 -6.37 -5.91
C ASP A 221 8.81 -7.28 -4.68
N SER A 222 7.58 -7.32 -4.18
CA SER A 222 7.18 -8.13 -3.02
C SER A 222 6.22 -9.25 -3.40
N CYS A 223 5.92 -9.42 -4.69
CA CYS A 223 4.82 -10.25 -5.18
C CYS A 223 5.23 -11.72 -5.33
N LYS A 224 4.29 -12.63 -5.06
CA LYS A 224 4.51 -14.09 -5.15
C LYS A 224 3.88 -14.69 -6.40
N TYR A 225 4.37 -14.32 -7.59
CA TYR A 225 3.76 -14.74 -8.87
C TYR A 225 4.38 -15.98 -9.54
N ALA A 226 5.46 -16.54 -8.99
CA ALA A 226 6.19 -17.64 -9.63
C ALA A 226 5.33 -18.91 -9.84
N ASP A 227 4.44 -19.20 -8.88
CA ASP A 227 3.62 -20.42 -8.86
C ASP A 227 2.16 -20.20 -9.28
N ASN A 228 1.73 -18.96 -9.53
CA ASN A 228 0.33 -18.58 -9.82
C ASN A 228 -0.32 -19.48 -10.89
N LEU A 229 0.36 -19.74 -12.00
CA LEU A 229 -0.17 -20.57 -13.09
C LEU A 229 -0.37 -22.04 -12.70
N SER A 230 0.49 -22.56 -11.83
CA SER A 230 0.35 -23.92 -11.31
C SER A 230 -0.75 -24.02 -10.24
N LEU A 231 -0.95 -22.93 -9.48
CA LEU A 231 -1.98 -22.81 -8.45
C LEU A 231 -3.38 -22.52 -9.03
N GLY A 232 -3.44 -21.95 -10.24
CA GLY A 232 -4.68 -21.56 -10.91
C GLY A 232 -5.38 -20.35 -10.30
N HIS A 233 -4.67 -19.57 -9.47
CA HIS A 233 -5.12 -18.29 -8.91
C HIS A 233 -3.90 -17.41 -8.57
N PRO A 234 -4.03 -16.08 -8.53
CA PRO A 234 -2.97 -15.20 -8.05
C PRO A 234 -2.81 -15.30 -6.52
N VAL A 235 -1.57 -15.32 -6.04
CA VAL A 235 -1.26 -15.24 -4.61
C VAL A 235 -1.37 -13.79 -4.13
N THR A 236 -2.28 -13.52 -3.19
CA THR A 236 -2.52 -12.18 -2.61
C THR A 236 -1.42 -11.71 -1.66
N SER A 237 -0.75 -12.64 -0.95
CA SER A 237 0.27 -12.29 0.05
C SER A 237 1.63 -11.93 -0.55
N GLY A 238 2.37 -11.07 0.14
CA GLY A 238 3.70 -10.63 -0.28
C GLY A 238 4.84 -11.22 0.55
N ALA A 239 6.05 -11.20 0.02
CA ALA A 239 7.28 -11.53 0.75
C ALA A 239 8.50 -10.87 0.12
N ILE A 240 9.54 -10.67 0.93
CA ILE A 240 10.88 -10.34 0.45
C ILE A 240 11.77 -11.55 0.70
N GLY A 241 12.24 -12.19 -0.39
CA GLY A 241 13.14 -13.32 -0.30
C GLY A 241 14.44 -12.97 0.41
N SER A 242 15.07 -13.94 1.08
CA SER A 242 16.30 -13.68 1.86
C SER A 242 17.45 -13.13 1.02
N ALA A 243 17.56 -13.56 -0.25
CA ALA A 243 18.57 -13.05 -1.19
C ALA A 243 18.30 -11.58 -1.54
N THR A 244 17.05 -11.25 -1.90
CA THR A 244 16.62 -9.87 -2.15
C THR A 244 16.80 -8.98 -0.92
N LEU A 245 16.46 -9.44 0.29
CA LEU A 245 16.68 -8.67 1.52
C LEU A 245 18.17 -8.40 1.79
N ALA A 246 19.03 -9.39 1.56
CA ALA A 246 20.49 -9.22 1.65
C ALA A 246 21.01 -8.23 0.60
N TRP A 247 20.48 -8.28 -0.62
CA TRP A 247 20.81 -7.32 -1.69
C TRP A 247 20.37 -5.90 -1.32
N LEU A 248 19.12 -5.72 -0.86
CA LEU A 248 18.56 -4.43 -0.43
C LEU A 248 19.40 -3.81 0.68
N THR A 249 19.67 -4.56 1.75
CA THR A 249 20.45 -4.07 2.89
C THR A 249 21.91 -3.74 2.51
N GLY A 250 22.51 -4.53 1.62
CA GLY A 250 23.83 -4.22 1.04
C GLY A 250 23.82 -2.93 0.22
N LYS A 251 22.78 -2.70 -0.58
CA LYS A 251 22.64 -1.49 -1.41
C LYS A 251 22.30 -0.24 -0.61
N LEU A 252 21.54 -0.37 0.47
CA LEU A 252 21.33 0.73 1.44
C LEU A 252 22.64 1.13 2.13
N ALA A 253 23.49 0.16 2.49
CA ALA A 253 24.81 0.46 3.04
C ALA A 253 25.73 1.16 2.01
N GLU A 254 25.66 0.76 0.75
CA GLU A 254 26.37 1.42 -0.35
C GLU A 254 25.89 2.86 -0.56
N ALA A 255 24.57 3.08 -0.61
CA ALA A 255 23.95 4.40 -0.72
C ALA A 255 24.42 5.34 0.40
N ARG A 256 24.42 4.85 1.64
CA ARG A 256 24.91 5.58 2.82
C ARG A 256 26.39 5.95 2.69
N ALA A 257 27.24 5.04 2.22
CA ALA A 257 28.66 5.31 2.02
C ALA A 257 28.91 6.38 0.93
N GLN A 258 27.98 6.53 -0.01
CA GLN A 258 27.99 7.56 -1.05
C GLN A 258 27.28 8.86 -0.62
N GLY A 259 26.75 8.94 0.60
CA GLY A 259 26.00 10.11 1.09
C GLY A 259 24.67 10.33 0.36
N LYS A 260 24.06 9.26 -0.19
CA LYS A 260 22.76 9.33 -0.84
C LYS A 260 21.63 9.37 0.19
N GLN A 261 20.62 10.18 -0.08
CA GLN A 261 19.32 10.03 0.54
C GLN A 261 18.60 8.82 -0.08
N VAL A 262 17.79 8.11 0.70
CA VAL A 262 17.10 6.90 0.25
C VAL A 262 15.61 6.93 0.58
N MET A 263 14.80 6.36 -0.30
CA MET A 263 13.39 6.06 -0.08
C MET A 263 13.04 4.73 -0.77
N GLY A 264 11.97 4.07 -0.30
CA GLY A 264 11.51 2.80 -0.86
C GLY A 264 10.10 2.91 -1.41
N MET A 265 9.78 2.04 -2.36
CA MET A 265 8.40 1.75 -2.74
C MET A 265 8.21 0.23 -2.86
N MET A 266 7.07 -0.26 -2.41
CA MET A 266 6.71 -1.68 -2.40
C MET A 266 5.19 -1.79 -2.52
N HIS A 267 4.65 -2.89 -3.02
CA HIS A 267 3.20 -3.02 -3.13
C HIS A 267 2.52 -3.29 -1.78
N HIS A 268 2.96 -4.35 -1.09
CA HIS A 268 2.39 -4.78 0.19
C HIS A 268 2.82 -3.88 1.35
N GLY A 269 2.02 -3.82 2.41
CA GLY A 269 2.38 -3.12 3.65
C GLY A 269 3.54 -3.79 4.40
N LEU A 270 4.32 -2.98 5.11
CA LEU A 270 5.47 -3.35 5.92
C LEU A 270 5.18 -3.23 7.43
N ILE A 271 4.28 -2.34 7.81
CA ILE A 271 3.82 -2.11 9.19
C ILE A 271 2.31 -2.33 9.24
N GLU A 272 1.77 -2.67 10.41
CA GLU A 272 0.33 -2.69 10.58
C GLU A 272 -0.23 -1.27 10.58
N HIS A 273 -1.16 -1.00 9.66
CA HIS A 273 -1.92 0.23 9.50
C HIS A 273 -3.06 0.36 10.54
N PHE A 274 -3.44 -0.76 11.16
CA PHE A 274 -4.24 -0.74 12.38
C PHE A 274 -3.91 -1.95 13.25
N ALA A 275 -4.08 -1.82 14.56
CA ALA A 275 -3.78 -2.89 15.49
C ALA A 275 -4.58 -4.17 15.18
N GLY A 276 -3.85 -5.26 14.94
CA GLY A 276 -4.44 -6.56 14.63
C GLY A 276 -4.67 -6.80 13.14
N GLN A 277 -4.22 -5.92 12.26
CA GLN A 277 -4.26 -6.15 10.80
C GLN A 277 -3.56 -7.46 10.43
N SER A 278 -2.40 -7.78 11.01
CA SER A 278 -1.70 -9.06 10.71
C SER A 278 -2.44 -10.31 11.17
N LEU A 279 -3.43 -10.18 12.06
CA LEU A 279 -4.27 -11.30 12.48
C LEU A 279 -5.44 -11.50 11.52
N LEU A 280 -6.00 -10.41 11.01
CA LEU A 280 -7.27 -10.39 10.27
C LEU A 280 -7.06 -10.38 8.76
N PHE A 281 -6.01 -9.69 8.32
CA PHE A 281 -5.65 -9.39 6.94
C PHE A 281 -4.13 -9.60 6.71
N PRO A 282 -3.54 -10.73 7.13
CA PRO A 282 -2.11 -10.98 6.99
C PRO A 282 -1.60 -10.89 5.55
N GLU A 283 -2.45 -11.21 4.57
CA GLU A 283 -2.13 -11.20 3.14
C GLU A 283 -1.84 -9.80 2.59
N TYR A 284 -2.21 -8.73 3.31
CA TYR A 284 -1.93 -7.37 2.89
C TYR A 284 -0.57 -6.84 3.36
N LEU A 285 0.13 -7.64 4.17
CA LEU A 285 1.44 -7.33 4.71
C LEU A 285 2.47 -8.31 4.12
N VAL A 286 3.73 -7.88 4.04
CA VAL A 286 4.81 -8.81 3.69
C VAL A 286 5.03 -9.87 4.78
N ASP A 287 5.34 -11.09 4.37
CA ASP A 287 5.78 -12.14 5.28
C ASP A 287 6.95 -11.66 6.16
N ASP A 288 6.97 -12.10 7.43
CA ASP A 288 8.00 -11.73 8.41
C ASP A 288 8.20 -10.21 8.59
N ARG A 289 7.14 -9.42 8.36
CA ARG A 289 7.15 -7.94 8.34
C ARG A 289 8.00 -7.26 9.41
N ALA A 290 7.96 -7.74 10.66
CA ALA A 290 8.69 -7.10 11.76
C ALA A 290 10.20 -7.27 11.62
N ALA A 291 10.65 -8.44 11.16
CA ALA A 291 12.07 -8.70 10.91
C ALA A 291 12.55 -7.95 9.67
N VAL A 292 11.74 -7.92 8.61
CA VAL A 292 12.02 -7.16 7.39
C VAL A 292 12.12 -5.66 7.68
N ALA A 293 11.13 -5.09 8.38
CA ALA A 293 11.10 -3.69 8.76
C ALA A 293 12.30 -3.30 9.63
N ALA A 294 12.64 -4.13 10.62
CA ALA A 294 13.82 -3.91 11.46
C ALA A 294 15.13 -3.93 10.66
N ALA A 295 15.27 -4.87 9.71
CA ALA A 295 16.46 -4.97 8.86
C ALA A 295 16.62 -3.75 7.94
N LEU A 296 15.52 -3.31 7.31
CA LEU A 296 15.51 -2.13 6.43
C LEU A 296 15.77 -0.83 7.21
N ALA A 297 15.12 -0.66 8.36
CA ALA A 297 15.34 0.50 9.24
C ALA A 297 16.79 0.56 9.75
N ALA A 298 17.37 -0.57 10.16
CA ALA A 298 18.78 -0.63 10.56
C ALA A 298 19.73 -0.30 9.40
N ALA A 299 19.40 -0.75 8.20
CA ALA A 299 20.11 -0.41 6.97
C ALA A 299 19.92 1.06 6.52
N GLY A 300 19.02 1.81 7.17
CA GLY A 300 18.88 3.25 7.03
C GLY A 300 17.75 3.69 6.10
N LEU A 301 16.82 2.80 5.77
CA LEU A 301 15.61 3.17 5.07
C LEU A 301 14.61 3.82 6.05
N GLY A 302 14.29 5.09 5.83
CA GLY A 302 13.40 5.87 6.71
C GLY A 302 11.93 5.93 6.26
N VAL A 303 11.64 5.61 5.00
CA VAL A 303 10.29 5.64 4.42
C VAL A 303 10.09 4.59 3.33
N MET A 304 8.93 3.97 3.33
CA MET A 304 8.41 3.07 2.30
C MET A 304 7.05 3.60 1.83
N PHE A 305 6.87 3.77 0.52
CA PHE A 305 5.56 4.02 -0.09
C PHE A 305 4.91 2.69 -0.48
N THR A 306 3.67 2.47 -0.05
CA THR A 306 2.93 1.21 -0.22
C THR A 306 1.50 1.42 -0.71
N GLY A 307 0.78 0.33 -0.94
CA GLY A 307 -0.64 0.30 -1.31
C GLY A 307 -1.30 -1.00 -0.86
N HIS A 308 -1.97 -1.71 -1.78
CA HIS A 308 -2.53 -3.08 -1.63
C HIS A 308 -3.75 -3.20 -0.72
N PHE A 309 -3.77 -2.58 0.47
CA PHE A 309 -4.96 -2.60 1.34
C PHE A 309 -6.03 -1.59 0.89
N HIS A 310 -5.64 -0.68 -0.01
CA HIS A 310 -6.42 0.42 -0.61
C HIS A 310 -6.78 1.54 0.38
N ALA A 311 -6.24 1.51 1.60
CA ALA A 311 -6.44 2.57 2.56
C ALA A 311 -5.48 3.74 2.28
N ASN A 312 -5.84 4.92 2.77
CA ASN A 312 -4.97 6.09 2.66
C ASN A 312 -4.46 6.46 4.06
N ASP A 313 -3.44 5.72 4.51
CA ASP A 313 -3.00 5.71 5.90
C ASP A 313 -1.48 5.80 6.01
N LEU A 314 -0.96 6.28 7.15
CA LEU A 314 0.47 6.41 7.40
C LEU A 314 0.83 6.01 8.82
N VAL A 315 1.66 4.97 8.93
CA VAL A 315 2.16 4.49 10.23
C VAL A 315 3.68 4.51 10.33
N ARG A 316 4.20 4.35 11.54
CA ARG A 316 5.63 4.24 11.79
C ARG A 316 5.97 3.20 12.83
N ALA A 317 7.17 2.65 12.71
CA ALA A 317 7.74 1.74 13.70
C ALA A 317 9.19 2.10 14.00
N THR A 318 9.60 1.93 15.25
CA THR A 318 10.97 2.19 15.70
C THR A 318 11.61 0.91 16.23
N TYR A 319 12.77 0.56 15.67
CA TYR A 319 13.57 -0.61 16.03
C TYR A 319 14.97 -0.13 16.42
N ASP A 320 15.41 -0.39 17.65
CA ASP A 320 16.72 0.02 18.16
C ASP A 320 17.07 1.51 17.89
N GLY A 321 16.07 2.39 18.03
CA GLY A 321 16.21 3.83 17.78
C GLY A 321 16.25 4.23 16.30
N LYS A 322 15.98 3.31 15.37
CA LYS A 322 15.81 3.57 13.94
C LYS A 322 14.34 3.50 13.57
N THR A 323 13.84 4.57 12.95
CA THR A 323 12.43 4.67 12.57
C THR A 323 12.29 4.43 11.08
N ILE A 324 11.25 3.69 10.69
CA ILE A 324 10.79 3.60 9.31
C ILE A 324 9.29 3.92 9.28
N HIS A 325 8.89 4.70 8.28
CA HIS A 325 7.51 5.06 8.00
C HIS A 325 6.98 4.21 6.85
N ASP A 326 5.73 3.79 6.96
CA ASP A 326 4.98 3.09 5.92
C ASP A 326 3.85 4.01 5.46
N VAL A 327 3.89 4.40 4.19
CA VAL A 327 2.99 5.39 3.60
C VAL A 327 2.09 4.68 2.60
N GLU A 328 0.94 4.21 3.06
CA GLU A 328 -0.04 3.55 2.20
C GLU A 328 -0.80 4.61 1.39
N THR A 329 -0.75 4.48 0.08
CA THR A 329 -1.54 5.31 -0.83
C THR A 329 -2.79 4.55 -1.23
N GLY A 330 -3.96 5.16 -1.01
CA GLY A 330 -5.23 4.52 -1.34
C GLY A 330 -5.37 4.24 -2.83
N SER A 331 -6.24 3.29 -3.16
CA SER A 331 -6.50 2.92 -4.55
C SER A 331 -7.19 4.04 -5.31
N THR A 332 -6.64 4.44 -6.45
CA THR A 332 -7.25 5.47 -7.31
C THR A 332 -8.67 5.12 -7.75
N VAL A 333 -9.04 3.84 -7.85
CA VAL A 333 -10.38 3.39 -8.26
C VAL A 333 -11.31 3.07 -7.09
N THR A 334 -10.93 3.47 -5.87
CA THR A 334 -11.74 3.30 -4.67
C THR A 334 -11.88 4.63 -3.96
N ALA A 335 -13.08 5.01 -3.51
CA ALA A 335 -13.29 6.29 -2.87
C ALA A 335 -12.34 6.52 -1.68
N PRO A 336 -11.75 7.73 -1.53
CA PRO A 336 -12.06 8.96 -2.26
C PRO A 336 -11.30 9.13 -3.60
N CYS A 337 -10.74 8.07 -4.16
CA CYS A 337 -9.89 8.07 -5.36
C CYS A 337 -8.60 8.89 -5.16
N PRO A 338 -7.80 8.59 -4.12
CA PRO A 338 -6.69 9.44 -3.74
C PRO A 338 -5.44 9.23 -4.61
N TYR A 339 -4.58 10.24 -4.59
CA TYR A 339 -3.16 10.16 -4.93
C TYR A 339 -2.38 11.11 -4.02
N ARG A 340 -1.08 10.91 -3.88
CA ARG A 340 -0.25 11.76 -3.00
C ARG A 340 0.69 12.66 -3.80
N LEU A 341 0.86 13.88 -3.33
CA LEU A 341 1.90 14.83 -3.75
C LEU A 341 2.95 14.93 -2.65
N CYS A 342 4.20 14.74 -3.01
CA CYS A 342 5.32 14.66 -2.09
C CYS A 342 6.43 15.63 -2.46
N SER A 343 7.15 16.12 -1.45
CA SER A 343 8.34 16.95 -1.59
C SER A 343 9.39 16.53 -0.57
N LEU A 344 10.48 15.95 -1.03
CA LEU A 344 11.61 15.51 -0.21
C LEU A 344 12.78 16.48 -0.34
N ASP A 345 13.16 17.12 0.77
CA ASP A 345 14.46 17.78 0.89
C ASP A 345 15.53 16.71 1.14
N THR A 346 16.36 16.48 0.13
CA THR A 346 17.41 15.45 0.13
C THR A 346 18.60 15.79 1.03
N VAL A 347 18.72 17.04 1.48
CA VAL A 347 19.80 17.50 2.37
C VAL A 347 19.33 17.54 3.82
N ALA A 348 18.14 18.09 4.05
CA ALA A 348 17.55 18.17 5.39
C ALA A 348 16.91 16.84 5.84
N GLY A 349 16.60 15.94 4.91
CA GLY A 349 15.88 14.70 5.18
C GLY A 349 14.40 14.93 5.49
N THR A 350 13.82 16.05 5.05
CA THR A 350 12.43 16.39 5.37
C THR A 350 11.51 16.01 4.22
N LEU A 351 10.51 15.18 4.49
CA LEU A 351 9.49 14.75 3.54
C LEU A 351 8.15 15.40 3.88
N SER A 352 7.60 16.19 2.96
CA SER A 352 6.21 16.67 3.05
C SER A 352 5.30 15.84 2.15
N ILE A 353 4.12 15.49 2.65
CA ILE A 353 3.11 14.70 1.94
C ILE A 353 1.77 15.44 2.01
N ALA A 354 1.05 15.48 0.90
CA ALA A 354 -0.32 15.94 0.81
C ALA A 354 -1.14 14.99 -0.08
N THR A 355 -2.28 14.50 0.41
CA THR A 355 -3.26 13.76 -0.39
C THR A 355 -4.06 14.72 -1.26
N SER A 356 -4.32 14.31 -2.48
CA SER A 356 -5.29 14.91 -3.40
C SER A 356 -6.22 13.80 -3.91
N VAL A 357 -7.37 14.17 -4.46
CA VAL A 357 -8.41 13.22 -4.87
C VAL A 357 -8.91 13.55 -6.26
N VAL A 358 -9.33 12.55 -7.01
CA VAL A 358 -9.97 12.76 -8.31
C VAL A 358 -11.37 13.33 -8.09
N ASP A 359 -11.56 14.63 -8.29
CA ASP A 359 -12.84 15.30 -7.98
C ASP A 359 -13.94 15.05 -9.03
N ASP A 360 -13.57 14.83 -10.28
CA ASP A 360 -14.52 14.62 -11.38
C ASP A 360 -13.91 13.74 -12.48
N ILE A 361 -14.76 13.04 -13.23
CA ILE A 361 -14.36 12.22 -14.38
C ILE A 361 -15.29 12.46 -15.56
N THR A 362 -14.78 12.21 -16.76
CA THR A 362 -15.62 12.14 -17.97
C THR A 362 -15.58 10.73 -18.53
N VAL A 363 -16.72 10.05 -18.50
CA VAL A 363 -16.90 8.72 -19.09
C VAL A 363 -17.40 8.83 -20.53
N THR A 364 -16.75 8.10 -21.43
CA THR A 364 -17.15 8.01 -22.85
C THR A 364 -17.73 6.64 -23.20
N ASN A 365 -17.42 5.61 -22.40
CA ASN A 365 -17.95 4.27 -22.59
C ASN A 365 -19.40 4.17 -22.07
N SER A 366 -20.24 3.41 -22.75
CA SER A 366 -21.65 3.24 -22.38
C SER A 366 -21.89 2.19 -21.28
N ALA A 367 -20.82 1.56 -20.79
CA ALA A 367 -20.91 0.46 -19.82
C ALA A 367 -20.70 0.91 -18.37
N SER A 368 -20.22 2.15 -18.17
CA SER A 368 -20.08 2.82 -16.88
C SER A 368 -21.43 2.97 -16.18
N ASP A 369 -21.41 2.83 -14.86
CA ASP A 369 -22.58 3.09 -14.01
C ASP A 369 -22.64 4.57 -13.57
N TYR A 370 -21.56 5.34 -13.78
CA TYR A 370 -21.50 6.77 -13.54
C TYR A 370 -22.11 7.58 -14.70
N VAL A 371 -22.68 8.74 -14.37
CA VAL A 371 -23.32 9.65 -15.33
C VAL A 371 -22.58 10.99 -15.33
N ASN A 372 -22.03 11.37 -16.49
CA ASN A 372 -21.31 12.64 -16.65
C ASN A 372 -22.09 13.84 -16.10
N GLY A 373 -21.42 14.67 -15.30
CA GLY A 373 -21.98 15.86 -14.66
C GLY A 373 -22.73 15.59 -13.35
N ALA A 374 -22.80 14.33 -12.90
CA ALA A 374 -23.19 14.00 -11.53
C ALA A 374 -22.02 14.25 -10.56
N ASP A 375 -22.30 14.31 -9.26
CA ASP A 375 -21.26 14.39 -8.24
C ASP A 375 -20.47 13.07 -8.19
N PHE A 376 -19.24 13.10 -8.70
CA PHE A 376 -18.39 11.91 -8.79
C PHE A 376 -17.99 11.37 -7.42
N GLN A 377 -17.65 12.24 -6.47
CA GLN A 377 -17.28 11.82 -5.12
C GLN A 377 -18.47 11.20 -4.37
N ALA A 378 -19.68 11.74 -4.54
CA ALA A 378 -20.88 11.10 -4.00
C ALA A 378 -21.15 9.72 -4.62
N TYR A 379 -20.93 9.57 -5.93
CA TYR A 379 -21.02 8.27 -6.62
C TYR A 379 -19.98 7.27 -6.09
N ALA A 380 -18.71 7.67 -6.03
CA ALA A 380 -17.62 6.83 -5.56
C ALA A 380 -17.83 6.37 -4.12
N GLN A 381 -18.27 7.29 -3.25
CA GLN A 381 -18.57 7.01 -1.85
C GLN A 381 -19.68 5.97 -1.68
N GLU A 382 -20.75 6.06 -2.48
CA GLU A 382 -21.85 5.09 -2.47
C GLU A 382 -21.41 3.74 -3.05
N TYR A 383 -20.58 3.74 -4.10
CA TYR A 383 -20.00 2.53 -4.69
C TYR A 383 -19.14 1.78 -3.66
N LEU A 384 -18.22 2.49 -2.98
CA LEU A 384 -17.40 1.93 -1.91
C LEU A 384 -18.26 1.37 -0.77
N SER A 385 -19.21 2.17 -0.27
CA SER A 385 -20.06 1.78 0.85
C SER A 385 -20.92 0.55 0.52
N THR A 386 -21.39 0.43 -0.71
CA THR A 386 -22.18 -0.72 -1.19
C THR A 386 -21.30 -1.96 -1.38
N GLY A 387 -20.14 -1.80 -2.03
CA GLY A 387 -19.16 -2.87 -2.21
C GLY A 387 -18.68 -3.45 -0.87
N LEU A 388 -18.30 -2.58 0.08
CA LEU A 388 -17.88 -3.00 1.43
C LEU A 388 -18.99 -3.73 2.19
N LYS A 389 -20.25 -3.29 2.10
CA LYS A 389 -21.37 -4.01 2.72
C LYS A 389 -21.43 -5.45 2.22
N THR A 390 -21.29 -5.66 0.91
CA THR A 390 -21.34 -7.00 0.30
C THR A 390 -20.12 -7.83 0.66
N LEU A 391 -18.92 -7.25 0.54
CA LEU A 391 -17.64 -7.92 0.82
C LEU A 391 -17.56 -8.33 2.29
N VAL A 392 -17.80 -7.41 3.23
CA VAL A 392 -17.77 -7.69 4.67
C VAL A 392 -18.86 -8.70 5.03
N SER A 393 -20.05 -8.63 4.42
CA SER A 393 -21.08 -9.65 4.62
C SER A 393 -20.61 -11.03 4.20
N GLY A 394 -20.03 -11.15 3.01
CA GLY A 394 -19.50 -12.41 2.49
C GLY A 394 -18.41 -12.98 3.40
N MET A 395 -17.45 -12.14 3.81
CA MET A 395 -16.36 -12.52 4.70
C MET A 395 -16.87 -13.04 6.05
N LEU A 396 -17.78 -12.32 6.70
CA LEU A 396 -18.31 -12.69 8.02
C LEU A 396 -19.20 -13.95 7.97
N GLN A 397 -19.89 -14.19 6.85
CA GLN A 397 -20.71 -15.39 6.67
C GLN A 397 -19.88 -16.63 6.25
N ALA A 398 -18.72 -16.42 5.64
CA ALA A 398 -17.80 -17.48 5.27
C ALA A 398 -17.01 -18.01 6.47
N ALA A 399 -16.40 -19.19 6.31
CA ALA A 399 -15.41 -19.66 7.27
C ALA A 399 -14.19 -18.71 7.26
N PRO A 400 -13.57 -18.45 8.43
CA PRO A 400 -13.76 -19.12 9.71
C PRO A 400 -14.88 -18.54 10.59
N TYR A 401 -15.44 -17.37 10.26
CA TYR A 401 -16.37 -16.63 11.13
C TYR A 401 -17.77 -17.26 11.17
N SER A 402 -18.31 -17.67 10.01
CA SER A 402 -19.57 -18.38 9.86
C SER A 402 -20.76 -17.73 10.59
N LEU A 403 -20.81 -16.40 10.61
CA LEU A 403 -21.86 -15.66 11.32
C LEU A 403 -23.21 -15.76 10.60
N PRO A 404 -24.32 -15.93 11.32
CA PRO A 404 -25.66 -15.85 10.73
C PRO A 404 -25.95 -14.47 10.14
N SER A 405 -26.74 -14.40 9.06
CA SER A 405 -27.07 -13.13 8.38
C SER A 405 -27.67 -12.08 9.31
N ALA A 406 -28.45 -12.49 10.32
CA ALA A 406 -29.00 -11.57 11.31
C ALA A 406 -27.93 -10.92 12.20
N ALA A 407 -26.86 -11.64 12.55
CA ALA A 407 -25.73 -11.10 13.31
C ALA A 407 -24.89 -10.16 12.44
N VAL A 408 -24.65 -10.55 11.19
CA VAL A 408 -23.94 -9.70 10.21
C VAL A 408 -24.66 -8.37 10.02
N ALA A 409 -25.99 -8.39 9.85
CA ALA A 409 -26.79 -7.17 9.70
C ALA A 409 -26.69 -6.20 10.90
N GLN A 410 -26.36 -6.69 12.09
CA GLN A 410 -26.19 -5.86 13.28
C GLN A 410 -24.82 -5.17 13.35
N VAL A 411 -23.77 -5.79 12.79
CA VAL A 411 -22.39 -5.26 12.86
C VAL A 411 -21.97 -4.48 11.62
N LEU A 412 -22.61 -4.69 10.47
CA LEU A 412 -22.30 -3.93 9.24
C LEU A 412 -22.37 -2.41 9.43
N PRO A 413 -23.39 -1.83 10.11
CA PRO A 413 -23.44 -0.38 10.33
C PRO A 413 -22.31 0.16 11.21
N LEU A 414 -21.54 -0.71 11.87
CA LEU A 414 -20.38 -0.34 12.69
C LEU A 414 -19.08 -0.51 11.90
N ILE A 415 -18.96 -1.61 11.13
CA ILE A 415 -17.73 -1.94 10.38
C ILE A 415 -17.58 -1.08 9.14
N VAL A 416 -18.63 -0.94 8.33
CA VAL A 416 -18.52 -0.28 7.01
C VAL A 416 -18.12 1.19 7.16
N PRO A 417 -18.71 2.00 8.06
CA PRO A 417 -18.26 3.38 8.26
C PRO A 417 -16.80 3.49 8.74
N ALA A 418 -16.32 2.53 9.54
CA ALA A 418 -14.93 2.51 10.00
C ALA A 418 -13.96 2.22 8.84
N MET A 419 -14.28 1.23 8.00
CA MET A 419 -13.47 0.94 6.81
C MET A 419 -13.50 2.10 5.80
N VAL A 420 -14.66 2.73 5.61
CA VAL A 420 -14.79 3.92 4.76
C VAL A 420 -13.92 5.06 5.28
N ALA A 421 -13.92 5.32 6.59
CA ALA A 421 -13.06 6.34 7.19
C ALA A 421 -11.58 5.99 6.97
N HIS A 422 -11.20 4.74 7.19
CA HIS A 422 -9.82 4.28 6.97
C HIS A 422 -9.37 4.37 5.50
N TYR A 423 -10.30 4.21 4.56
CA TYR A 423 -10.01 4.42 3.14
C TYR A 423 -9.77 5.90 2.80
N ALA A 424 -10.35 6.82 3.57
CA ALA A 424 -10.14 8.25 3.42
C ALA A 424 -8.94 8.81 4.22
N GLY A 425 -8.50 8.10 5.27
CA GLY A 425 -7.49 8.56 6.22
C GLY A 425 -8.01 9.58 7.24
N ASP A 426 -7.18 9.91 8.22
CA ASP A 426 -7.42 10.78 9.38
C ASP A 426 -8.70 10.36 10.14
N GLU A 427 -8.81 9.08 10.51
CA GLU A 427 -10.06 8.52 11.02
C GLU A 427 -10.47 9.12 12.37
N ALA A 428 -11.72 9.58 12.44
CA ALA A 428 -12.26 10.17 13.65
C ALA A 428 -13.67 9.66 13.95
N LEU A 429 -13.79 8.81 14.97
CA LEU A 429 -15.09 8.40 15.50
C LEU A 429 -15.69 9.49 16.40
N THR A 430 -16.51 10.36 15.80
CA THR A 430 -17.15 11.48 16.51
C THR A 430 -18.52 11.15 17.11
N ASP A 431 -19.18 10.06 16.67
CA ASP A 431 -20.47 9.65 17.20
C ASP A 431 -20.33 8.91 18.55
N ALA A 432 -20.72 9.58 19.62
CA ALA A 432 -20.61 9.06 20.98
C ALA A 432 -21.42 7.76 21.21
N THR A 433 -22.53 7.57 20.49
CA THR A 433 -23.38 6.38 20.63
C THR A 433 -22.68 5.15 20.04
N THR A 434 -22.11 5.29 18.85
CA THR A 434 -21.31 4.28 18.17
C THR A 434 -20.08 3.93 18.99
N LEU A 435 -19.37 4.93 19.51
CA LEU A 435 -18.21 4.71 20.38
C LEU A 435 -18.57 3.90 21.62
N ALA A 436 -19.64 4.28 22.34
CA ALA A 436 -20.08 3.54 23.53
C ALA A 436 -20.49 2.10 23.19
N THR A 437 -21.14 1.89 22.04
CA THR A 437 -21.52 0.57 21.54
C THR A 437 -20.29 -0.30 21.27
N LEU A 438 -19.30 0.26 20.57
CA LEU A 438 -18.07 -0.44 20.23
C LEU A 438 -17.22 -0.76 21.47
N GLN A 439 -17.14 0.15 22.45
CA GLN A 439 -16.48 -0.09 23.73
C GLN A 439 -17.17 -1.22 24.51
N ALA A 440 -18.50 -1.24 24.53
CA ALA A 440 -19.25 -2.32 25.16
C ALA A 440 -19.02 -3.67 24.44
N MET A 441 -18.95 -3.67 23.11
CA MET A 441 -18.62 -4.86 22.33
C MET A 441 -17.20 -5.34 22.64
N ALA A 442 -16.21 -4.46 22.62
CA ALA A 442 -14.80 -4.76 22.88
C ALA A 442 -14.54 -5.34 24.29
N GLY A 443 -15.36 -4.95 25.27
CA GLY A 443 -15.35 -5.49 26.63
C GLY A 443 -16.26 -6.71 26.86
N SER A 444 -16.89 -7.24 25.81
CA SER A 444 -17.78 -8.41 25.91
C SER A 444 -17.04 -9.66 26.39
N THR A 445 -17.77 -10.53 27.09
CA THR A 445 -17.27 -11.88 27.43
C THR A 445 -17.40 -12.87 26.29
N ASP A 446 -18.20 -12.57 25.27
CA ASP A 446 -18.25 -13.32 24.02
C ASP A 446 -17.06 -12.93 23.15
N ALA A 447 -16.19 -13.90 22.84
CA ALA A 447 -14.92 -13.67 22.16
C ALA A 447 -15.08 -13.07 20.76
N ASN A 448 -16.12 -13.47 20.01
CA ASN A 448 -16.36 -12.94 18.67
C ASN A 448 -16.83 -11.48 18.72
N THR A 449 -17.73 -11.16 19.65
CA THR A 449 -18.19 -9.79 19.88
C THR A 449 -17.05 -8.89 20.34
N ALA A 450 -16.20 -9.38 21.25
CA ALA A 450 -15.02 -8.67 21.71
C ALA A 450 -14.03 -8.40 20.56
N LEU A 451 -13.75 -9.41 19.74
CA LEU A 451 -12.86 -9.27 18.59
C LEU A 451 -13.38 -8.24 17.58
N ILE A 452 -14.68 -8.29 17.24
CA ILE A 452 -15.28 -7.31 16.31
C ILE A 452 -15.23 -5.91 16.91
N GLY A 453 -15.60 -5.74 18.19
CA GLY A 453 -15.54 -4.44 18.85
C GLY A 453 -14.12 -3.86 18.87
N GLN A 454 -13.13 -4.67 19.19
CA GLN A 454 -11.72 -4.27 19.20
C GLN A 454 -11.20 -3.92 17.80
N MET A 455 -11.53 -4.75 16.79
CA MET A 455 -11.17 -4.49 15.39
C MET A 455 -11.74 -3.16 14.90
N VAL A 456 -13.03 -2.92 15.09
CA VAL A 456 -13.67 -1.69 14.61
C VAL A 456 -13.15 -0.47 15.36
N LEU A 457 -12.92 -0.57 16.67
CA LEU A 457 -12.24 0.51 17.41
C LEU A 457 -10.83 0.77 16.87
N SER A 458 -10.11 -0.27 16.45
CA SER A 458 -8.78 -0.11 15.89
C SER A 458 -8.79 0.59 14.53
N LEU A 459 -9.78 0.32 13.67
CA LEU A 459 -9.95 1.04 12.40
C LEU A 459 -10.29 2.52 12.60
N TRP A 460 -10.89 2.87 13.74
CA TRP A 460 -11.16 4.27 14.10
C TRP A 460 -9.99 4.94 14.83
N ASN A 461 -8.95 4.19 15.17
CA ASN A 461 -7.81 4.70 15.89
C ASN A 461 -6.72 5.10 14.90
N ASP A 462 -6.80 6.35 14.44
CA ASP A 462 -5.75 7.04 13.70
C ASP A 462 -4.46 7.09 14.55
N ALA A 463 -3.46 6.31 14.14
CA ALA A 463 -2.19 6.22 14.83
C ALA A 463 -1.18 7.17 14.21
N ALA A 464 -0.66 8.11 15.01
CA ALA A 464 0.28 9.11 14.51
C ALA A 464 1.41 8.53 13.61
N PRO A 465 1.78 9.24 12.53
CA PRO A 465 1.35 10.61 12.16
C PRO A 465 -0.05 10.69 11.54
N ALA A 466 -0.53 11.91 11.25
CA ALA A 466 -1.73 12.12 10.42
C ALA A 466 -1.50 11.56 9.00
N ASP A 467 -2.56 11.27 8.26
CA ASP A 467 -2.46 10.56 6.99
C ASP A 467 -2.37 11.48 5.79
N ASN A 468 -3.23 12.49 5.75
CA ASN A 468 -3.47 13.23 4.51
C ASN A 468 -2.53 14.40 4.31
N THR A 469 -2.07 15.06 5.37
CA THR A 469 -1.17 16.21 5.23
C THR A 469 -0.22 16.28 6.40
N LEU A 470 1.07 16.09 6.12
CA LEU A 470 2.09 16.08 7.16
C LEU A 470 3.49 16.40 6.63
N SER A 471 4.42 16.57 7.57
CA SER A 471 5.85 16.66 7.29
C SER A 471 6.63 15.76 8.27
N LEU A 472 7.54 14.95 7.73
CA LEU A 472 8.38 14.00 8.47
C LEU A 472 9.85 14.38 8.35
N THR A 473 10.63 13.99 9.34
CA THR A 473 12.10 13.93 9.25
C THR A 473 12.51 12.47 9.13
N LEU A 474 13.26 12.15 8.07
CA LEU A 474 13.71 10.81 7.69
C LEU A 474 15.10 10.48 8.24
#